data_AF-A0AAU3NUX2-F1
#
_entry.id   AF-A0AAU3NUX2-F1
#
_cell.length_a   1.000
_cell.length_b   1.000
_cell.length_c   1.000
_cell.angle_alpha   90.00
_cell.angle_beta   90.00
_cell.angle_gamma   90.00
#
_symmetry.space_group_name_H-M   'P 1'
#
loop_
_entity.id
_entity.type
_entity.pdbx_description
1 polymer ?
#
loop_
_entity_poly.entity_id
_entity_poly.type
_entity_poly.pdbx_seq_one_letter_code
_entity_poly.pdbx_strand_id
1 'polypeptide(L)'
;MRYAGRTSTTRSRALPEPSAHSPALTALAYSLYTSLGLERARVRHLALRADRLGPDETAHHQLLLDEGDDKARRIEAVADAARSRFGPRVITAATLARPQRGGHPREQS
;
A
#
# COMPACT_ATOMS: atom_id res chain seq x y z
N MET A 1 -0.43 -4.48 -14.64
CA MET A 1 0.99 -4.90 -14.53
C MET A 1 1.69 -4.69 -15.85
N ARG A 2 2.95 -4.25 -15.84
CA ARG A 2 3.78 -4.11 -17.05
C ARG A 2 4.99 -5.03 -16.95
N TYR A 3 5.24 -5.76 -18.04
CA TYR A 3 6.36 -6.69 -18.15
C TYR A 3 7.55 -6.04 -18.83
N ALA A 4 8.73 -6.65 -18.71
CA ALA A 4 9.96 -6.16 -19.35
C ALA A 4 9.83 -6.05 -20.89
N GLY A 5 9.03 -6.92 -21.51
CA GLY A 5 8.74 -6.92 -22.95
C GLY A 5 7.75 -5.86 -23.43
N ARG A 6 7.52 -4.79 -22.64
CA ARG A 6 6.55 -3.70 -22.90
C ARG A 6 5.07 -4.10 -22.95
N THR A 7 4.74 -5.38 -22.86
CA THR A 7 3.36 -5.86 -22.72
C THR A 7 2.80 -5.55 -21.33
N SER A 8 1.47 -5.52 -21.23
CA SER A 8 0.77 -5.27 -19.97
C SER A 8 -0.52 -6.06 -19.84
N THR A 9 -0.85 -6.45 -18.61
CA THR A 9 -2.11 -7.13 -18.26
C THR A 9 -2.80 -6.40 -17.13
N THR A 10 -4.13 -6.30 -17.20
CA THR A 10 -4.99 -5.77 -16.15
C THR A 10 -5.89 -6.88 -15.63
N ARG A 11 -6.01 -7.00 -14.31
CA ARG A 11 -6.95 -7.89 -13.62
C ARG A 11 -7.65 -7.09 -12.53
N SER A 12 -8.94 -7.34 -12.37
CA SER A 12 -9.78 -6.73 -11.35
C SER A 12 -10.43 -7.81 -10.50
N ARG A 13 -10.56 -7.57 -9.20
CA ARG A 13 -11.28 -8.44 -8.27
C ARG A 13 -11.91 -7.57 -7.18
N ALA A 14 -13.17 -7.85 -6.86
CA ALA A 14 -13.85 -7.21 -5.75
C ALA A 14 -13.38 -7.80 -4.42
N LEU A 15 -13.20 -6.94 -3.43
CA LEU A 15 -13.05 -7.38 -2.03
C LEU A 15 -14.39 -7.91 -1.51
N PRO A 16 -14.39 -8.88 -0.58
CA PRO A 16 -15.60 -9.34 0.09
C PRO A 16 -16.33 -8.21 0.84
N GLU A 17 -15.55 -7.30 1.41
CA GLU A 17 -16.02 -6.13 2.15
C GLU A 17 -15.32 -4.86 1.62
N PRO A 18 -16.01 -3.70 1.57
CA PRO A 18 -15.36 -2.41 1.32
C PRO A 18 -14.23 -2.16 2.35
N SER A 19 -13.04 -1.80 1.89
CA SER A 19 -11.90 -1.63 2.79
C SER A 19 -10.88 -0.63 2.27
N ALA A 20 -10.39 0.22 3.17
CA ALA A 20 -9.19 1.03 3.00
C ALA A 20 -7.94 0.41 3.67
N HIS A 21 -8.07 -0.78 4.28
CA HIS A 21 -7.02 -1.39 5.10
C HIS A 21 -5.86 -1.92 4.23
N SER A 22 -4.65 -1.41 4.44
CA SER A 22 -3.50 -1.71 3.57
C SER A 22 -3.13 -3.20 3.56
N PRO A 23 -3.17 -3.95 4.68
CA PRO A 23 -2.96 -5.40 4.67
C PRO A 23 -3.96 -6.16 3.77
N ALA A 24 -5.24 -5.81 3.83
CA ALA A 24 -6.26 -6.44 2.98
C ALA A 24 -6.01 -6.15 1.49
N LEU A 25 -5.68 -4.90 1.16
CA LEU A 25 -5.32 -4.49 -0.22
C LEU A 25 -4.04 -5.17 -0.70
N THR A 26 -3.05 -5.32 0.18
CA THR A 26 -1.78 -5.99 -0.09
C THR A 26 -1.99 -7.48 -0.36
N ALA A 27 -2.78 -8.16 0.49
CA ALA A 27 -3.14 -9.56 0.30
C ALA A 27 -3.87 -9.79 -1.04
N LEU A 28 -4.82 -8.92 -1.39
CA LEU A 28 -5.50 -8.96 -2.68
C LEU A 28 -4.52 -8.78 -3.85
N ALA A 29 -3.62 -7.79 -3.75
CA ALA A 29 -2.62 -7.53 -4.78
C ALA A 29 -1.70 -8.74 -5.01
N TYR A 30 -1.24 -9.39 -3.94
CA TYR A 30 -0.45 -10.61 -4.02
C TYR A 30 -1.25 -11.79 -4.58
N SER A 31 -2.52 -11.95 -4.19
CA SER A 31 -3.38 -12.99 -4.76
C SER A 31 -3.55 -12.83 -6.27
N LEU A 32 -3.81 -11.60 -6.73
CA LEU A 32 -3.89 -11.27 -8.16
C LEU A 32 -2.55 -11.54 -8.86
N TYR A 33 -1.44 -11.14 -8.26
CA TYR A 33 -0.10 -11.41 -8.78
C TYR A 33 0.16 -12.92 -8.95
N THR A 34 -0.13 -13.72 -7.93
CA THR A 34 0.05 -15.18 -7.96
C THR A 34 -0.84 -15.84 -9.01
N SER A 35 -2.09 -15.40 -9.15
CA SER A 35 -3.04 -15.96 -10.13
C SER A 35 -2.62 -15.78 -11.60
N LEU A 36 -1.65 -14.91 -11.88
CA LEU A 36 -1.15 -14.73 -13.25
C LEU A 36 -0.25 -15.87 -13.71
N GLY A 37 0.21 -16.75 -12.81
CA GLY A 37 1.02 -17.92 -13.17
C GLY A 37 2.25 -17.55 -14.01
N LEU A 38 2.95 -16.47 -13.61
CA LEU A 38 4.02 -15.90 -14.42
C LEU A 38 5.22 -16.85 -14.54
N GLU A 39 5.26 -17.61 -15.64
CA GLU A 39 6.43 -18.41 -15.99
C GLU A 39 7.45 -17.55 -16.73
N ARG A 40 8.59 -17.27 -16.08
CA ARG A 40 9.73 -16.49 -16.62
C ARG A 40 9.41 -15.04 -17.04
N ALA A 41 8.20 -14.54 -16.82
CA ALA A 41 7.84 -13.16 -17.11
C ALA A 41 8.33 -12.21 -16.00
N ARG A 42 9.29 -11.34 -16.32
CA ARG A 42 9.77 -10.33 -15.38
C ARG A 42 8.81 -9.14 -15.31
N VAL A 43 8.19 -8.94 -14.15
CA VAL A 43 7.40 -7.73 -13.86
C VAL A 43 8.33 -6.54 -13.60
N ARG A 44 8.02 -5.40 -14.21
CA ARG A 44 8.74 -4.12 -14.03
C ARG A 44 7.89 -3.10 -13.28
N HIS A 45 6.57 -3.19 -13.39
CA HIS A 45 5.66 -2.26 -12.76
C HIS A 45 4.35 -2.95 -12.35
N LEU A 46 3.96 -2.73 -11.10
CA LEU A 46 2.65 -3.06 -10.57
C LEU A 46 1.96 -1.75 -10.20
N ALA A 47 0.78 -1.53 -10.75
CA ALA A 47 -0.09 -0.43 -10.37
C ALA A 47 -1.38 -1.02 -9.83
N LEU A 48 -1.87 -0.48 -8.72
CA LEU A 48 -3.17 -0.81 -8.15
C LEU A 48 -4.09 0.39 -8.34
N ARG A 49 -5.33 0.11 -8.68
CA ARG A 49 -6.40 1.10 -8.81
C ARG A 49 -7.59 0.59 -8.02
N ALA A 50 -8.17 1.47 -7.21
CA ALA A 50 -9.44 1.22 -6.56
C ALA A 50 -10.57 1.82 -7.42
N ASP A 51 -11.66 1.09 -7.53
CA ASP A 51 -12.91 1.54 -8.15
C ASP A 51 -14.04 1.36 -7.13
N ARG A 52 -15.21 1.97 -7.39
CA ARG A 52 -16.37 1.97 -6.48
C ARG A 52 -16.05 2.48 -5.07
N LEU A 53 -15.32 3.59 -5.01
CA LEU A 53 -15.04 4.30 -3.76
C LEU A 53 -16.34 4.89 -3.21
N GLY A 54 -16.54 4.77 -1.89
CA GLY A 54 -17.68 5.33 -1.17
C GLY A 54 -17.21 6.02 0.12
N PRO A 55 -18.09 6.80 0.77
CA PRO A 55 -17.78 7.43 2.04
C PRO A 55 -17.52 6.38 3.13
N ASP A 56 -16.52 6.64 3.97
CA ASP A 56 -16.06 5.75 5.05
C ASP A 56 -17.18 5.47 6.07
N GLU A 57 -18.06 6.44 6.29
CA GLU A 57 -19.22 6.36 7.20
C GLU A 57 -20.17 5.18 6.92
N THR A 58 -20.12 4.62 5.71
CA THR A 58 -20.95 3.47 5.28
C THR A 58 -20.20 2.13 5.31
N ALA A 59 -18.90 2.14 5.58
CA ALA A 59 -18.08 0.93 5.68
C ALA A 59 -18.15 0.37 7.10
N HIS A 60 -19.24 -0.34 7.41
CA HIS A 60 -19.30 -1.12 8.65
C HIS A 60 -18.33 -2.29 8.55
N HIS A 61 -17.26 -2.27 9.35
CA HIS A 61 -16.36 -3.41 9.48
C HIS A 61 -16.52 -4.06 10.85
N GLN A 62 -16.71 -5.38 10.86
CA GLN A 62 -16.69 -6.16 12.08
C GLN A 62 -15.23 -6.35 12.48
N LEU A 63 -14.81 -5.69 13.55
CA LEU A 63 -13.49 -5.89 14.15
C LEU A 63 -13.39 -7.37 14.57
N LEU A 64 -12.46 -8.11 13.97
CA LEU A 64 -11.98 -9.32 14.61
C LEU A 64 -11.24 -8.88 15.88
N LEU A 65 -11.39 -9.62 16.97
CA LEU A 65 -10.61 -9.45 18.20
C LEU A 65 -9.15 -9.92 17.99
N ASP A 66 -8.52 -9.46 16.91
CA ASP A 66 -7.11 -9.64 16.61
C ASP A 66 -6.37 -8.34 16.95
N GLU A 67 -5.61 -8.37 18.05
CA GLU A 67 -4.89 -7.19 18.55
C GLU A 67 -3.91 -6.62 17.50
N GLY A 68 -3.38 -7.49 16.63
CA GLY A 68 -2.51 -7.11 15.52
C GLY A 68 -3.22 -6.24 14.48
N ASP A 69 -4.38 -6.68 14.00
CA ASP A 69 -5.24 -5.96 13.05
C ASP A 69 -5.69 -4.61 13.64
N ASP A 70 -6.17 -4.62 14.90
CA ASP A 70 -6.59 -3.40 15.60
C ASP A 70 -5.45 -2.39 15.76
N LYS A 71 -4.24 -2.87 16.04
CA LYS A 71 -3.05 -2.01 16.12
C LYS A 71 -2.67 -1.46 14.76
N ALA A 72 -2.72 -2.27 13.71
CA ALA A 72 -2.43 -1.84 12.34
C ALA A 72 -3.40 -0.74 11.89
N ARG A 73 -4.70 -0.90 12.12
CA ARG A 73 -5.73 0.12 11.80
C ARG A 73 -5.49 1.43 12.54
N ARG A 74 -5.17 1.38 13.84
CA ARG A 74 -4.84 2.58 14.62
C ARG A 74 -3.62 3.31 14.05
N ILE A 75 -2.58 2.57 13.65
CA ILE A 75 -1.38 3.16 13.02
C ILE A 75 -1.74 3.80 11.67
N GLU A 76 -2.58 3.15 10.87
CA GLU A 76 -3.02 3.70 9.58
C GLU A 76 -3.81 5.00 9.75
N ALA A 77 -4.77 5.04 10.67
CA ALA A 77 -5.55 6.25 10.96
C ALA A 77 -4.65 7.42 11.38
N VAL A 78 -3.64 7.15 12.23
CA VAL A 78 -2.65 8.17 12.63
C VAL A 78 -1.79 8.59 11.44
N ALA A 79 -1.36 7.64 10.60
CA ALA A 79 -0.56 7.94 9.42
C ALA A 79 -1.33 8.81 8.42
N ASP A 80 -2.61 8.54 8.20
CA ASP A 80 -3.46 9.31 7.30
C ASP A 80 -3.78 10.70 7.84
N ALA A 81 -4.04 10.82 9.15
CA ALA A 81 -4.19 12.12 9.81
C ALA A 81 -2.90 12.96 9.69
N ALA A 82 -1.73 12.35 9.90
CA ALA A 82 -0.45 13.02 9.73
C ALA A 82 -0.22 13.45 8.27
N ARG A 83 -0.52 12.59 7.29
CA ARG A 83 -0.39 12.92 5.85
C ARG A 83 -1.31 14.04 5.43
N SER A 84 -2.54 14.06 5.95
CA SER A 84 -3.50 15.13 5.71
C SER A 84 -2.97 16.47 6.23
N ARG A 85 -2.32 16.47 7.41
CA ARG A 85 -1.82 17.68 8.07
C ARG A 85 -0.46 18.17 7.55
N PHE A 86 0.47 17.25 7.27
CA PHE A 86 1.88 17.58 7.01
C PHE A 86 2.36 17.15 5.61
N GLY A 87 1.48 16.56 4.80
CA GLY A 87 1.77 16.14 3.44
C GLY A 87 2.08 14.63 3.31
N PRO A 88 2.02 14.11 2.08
CA PRO A 88 1.90 12.66 1.81
C PRO A 88 3.12 11.81 2.19
N ARG A 89 4.28 12.43 2.44
CA ARG A 89 5.55 11.73 2.70
C ARG A 89 6.06 11.86 4.14
N VAL A 90 5.26 12.44 5.04
CA VAL A 90 5.64 12.66 6.44
C VAL A 90 5.84 11.34 7.20
N ILE A 91 5.02 10.33 6.91
CA ILE A 91 5.11 8.99 7.48
C ILE A 91 5.21 7.98 6.33
N THR A 92 6.27 7.17 6.38
CA THR A 92 6.50 6.05 5.46
C THR A 92 6.95 4.83 6.24
N ALA A 93 6.67 3.63 5.72
CA ALA A 93 7.17 2.39 6.31
C ALA A 93 8.70 2.43 6.38
N ALA A 94 9.29 2.00 7.50
CA ALA A 94 10.74 2.02 7.68
C ALA A 94 11.49 1.26 6.57
N THR A 95 10.92 0.17 6.08
CA THR A 95 11.44 -0.62 4.94
C THR A 95 11.48 0.15 3.62
N LEU A 96 10.66 1.20 3.49
CA LEU A 96 10.61 2.10 2.34
C LEU A 96 11.31 3.43 2.61
N ALA A 97 11.81 3.65 3.83
CA ALA A 97 12.54 4.85 4.17
C ALA A 97 13.87 4.86 3.40
N ARG A 98 14.07 5.89 2.60
CA ARG A 98 15.36 6.11 1.95
C ARG A 98 16.32 6.61 3.03
N PRO A 99 17.52 5.99 3.19
CA PRO A 99 18.48 6.48 4.17
C PRO A 99 18.76 7.96 3.88
N GLN A 100 18.54 8.80 4.89
CA GLN A 100 18.88 10.21 4.85
C GLN A 100 20.40 10.25 4.61
N ARG A 101 20.83 10.69 3.42
CA ARG A 101 22.26 10.95 3.18
C ARG A 101 22.62 12.16 4.05
N GLY A 102 23.12 11.90 5.26
CA GLY A 102 23.60 12.92 6.17
C GLY A 102 24.67 13.76 5.47
N GLY A 103 24.43 15.07 5.38
CA GLY A 103 25.46 16.02 4.99
C GLY A 103 26.58 15.98 6.02
N HIS A 104 27.80 15.67 5.58
CA HIS A 104 28.97 15.95 6.39
C HIS A 104 29.04 17.46 6.66
N PRO A 105 29.22 17.90 7.92
CA PRO A 105 29.67 19.26 8.17
C PRO A 105 31.07 19.38 7.56
N ARG A 106 31.24 20.30 6.61
CA ARG A 106 32.57 20.75 6.20
C ARG A 106 33.08 21.64 7.34
N GLU A 107 33.91 21.08 8.21
CA GLU A 107 34.84 21.89 9.00
C GLU A 107 35.71 22.68 8.00
N GLN A 108 35.57 24.01 8.05
CA GLN A 108 36.45 24.95 7.38
C GLN A 108 37.48 25.41 8.41
N SER A 109 38.75 25.15 8.06
CA SER A 109 39.99 25.87 8.35
C SER A 109 40.25 26.47 9.73
#